data_AF-A0AAD7JGR9-F1
#
_entry.id   AF-A0AAD7JGR9-F1
#
_cell.length_a   1.000
_cell.length_b   1.000
_cell.length_c   1.000
_cell.angle_alpha   90.00
_cell.angle_beta   90.00
_cell.angle_gamma   90.00
#
_symmetry.space_group_name_H-M   'P 1'
#
loop_
_entity.id
_entity.type
_entity.pdbx_description
1 polymer ?
#
loop_
_entity_poly.entity_id
_entity_poly.type
_entity_poly.pdbx_seq_one_letter_code
_entity_poly.pdbx_strand_id
1 'polypeptide(L)'
;AVRVFALVIGIDKYKSGVVWNLESCVDDAEKVQRWLRKDLKVPKDQICTLLDKHATKENIEKNFLRHLVHNENIQRGDAIVIYFAGHGSTVPAPDGWFHKGSVSGMAEVLCSYDFGQRGAGISDRSLQSMLEELSQAKGDNIAVILDTCFAPLQSPVNIRKRRHTRWTPPDKVTSEDLLAGLWPAARTQAYPRGVGFYTAHSAYTLLAACSPGEKAVEGKDGGRFTSAFLETARETPLHSASYVSLLRHIQPKIGEGQRPRLFAGANAKRPVFDAVPFLPDQAYFQTGIVHDPKMLRIGLGAVHGVVEGTEFSVHAHNYRGSCNPPIAHVSVTEVYPTWSFGYTNQSVPSACCWAQIKRWNNRRGFCFQTKKSLS
;
A
#
# COMPACT_ATOMS: atom_id res chain seq x y z
N ALA A 1 -16.29 -10.28 -0.06
CA ALA A 1 -15.35 -9.66 0.89
C ALA A 1 -14.21 -9.02 0.10
N VAL A 2 -13.53 -8.01 0.65
CA VAL A 2 -12.40 -7.35 -0.03
C VAL A 2 -11.28 -8.37 -0.25
N ARG A 3 -10.80 -8.51 -1.49
CA ARG A 3 -9.84 -9.55 -1.91
C ARG A 3 -8.40 -9.03 -1.88
N VAL A 4 -7.96 -8.61 -0.70
CA VAL A 4 -6.63 -8.05 -0.47
C VAL A 4 -5.95 -8.83 0.66
N PHE A 5 -4.75 -9.33 0.42
CA PHE A 5 -3.96 -10.06 1.41
C PHE A 5 -2.67 -9.32 1.68
N ALA A 6 -2.21 -9.32 2.93
CA ALA A 6 -1.03 -8.55 3.30
C ALA A 6 -0.08 -9.28 4.25
N LEU A 7 1.22 -9.06 4.04
CA LEU A 7 2.29 -9.34 4.99
C LEU A 7 2.94 -8.01 5.37
N VAL A 8 2.79 -7.61 6.63
CA VAL A 8 3.21 -6.31 7.15
C VAL A 8 4.29 -6.51 8.21
N ILE A 9 5.47 -5.95 7.98
CA ILE A 9 6.66 -6.18 8.81
C ILE A 9 7.18 -4.84 9.33
N GLY A 10 7.40 -4.75 10.65
CA GLY A 10 7.94 -3.57 11.31
C GLY A 10 8.96 -3.95 12.38
N ILE A 11 10.18 -3.41 12.29
CA ILE A 11 11.29 -3.80 13.18
C ILE A 11 11.98 -2.57 13.74
N ASP A 12 11.73 -2.30 15.02
CA ASP A 12 12.43 -1.25 15.78
C ASP A 12 13.60 -1.82 16.55
N LYS A 13 13.39 -2.97 17.17
CA LYS A 13 14.37 -3.61 18.04
C LYS A 13 15.07 -4.73 17.32
N TYR A 14 16.40 -4.78 17.42
CA TYR A 14 17.20 -5.85 16.86
C TYR A 14 17.82 -6.69 17.97
N LYS A 15 17.95 -8.00 17.71
CA LYS A 15 18.53 -8.93 18.68
C LYS A 15 20.02 -8.71 18.88
N SER A 16 20.70 -8.27 17.83
CA SER A 16 22.13 -8.00 17.84
C SER A 16 22.42 -6.66 18.50
N GLY A 17 23.28 -6.64 19.53
CA GLY A 17 23.65 -5.41 20.23
C GLY A 17 24.53 -4.44 19.42
N VAL A 18 24.98 -4.82 18.22
CA VAL A 18 25.70 -3.90 17.32
C VAL A 18 24.77 -3.13 16.39
N VAL A 19 23.58 -3.66 16.14
CA VAL A 19 22.53 -2.98 15.37
C VAL A 19 21.81 -2.05 16.33
N TRP A 20 21.81 -0.75 16.05
CA TRP A 20 21.06 0.18 16.87
C TRP A 20 19.56 0.00 16.64
N ASN A 21 18.76 0.34 17.64
CA ASN A 21 17.32 0.30 17.51
C ASN A 21 16.81 1.56 16.80
N LEU A 22 15.70 1.38 16.10
CA LEU A 22 14.84 2.41 15.54
C LEU A 22 13.66 2.68 16.51
N GLU A 23 12.85 3.68 16.22
CA GLU A 23 11.81 4.16 17.15
C GLU A 23 10.38 4.13 16.57
N SER A 24 10.21 3.91 15.27
CA SER A 24 8.93 4.15 14.58
C SER A 24 8.46 3.08 13.59
N CYS A 25 9.28 2.07 13.28
CA CYS A 25 8.97 1.04 12.30
C CYS A 25 7.80 0.14 12.73
N VAL A 26 7.68 -0.14 14.03
CA VAL A 26 6.54 -0.90 14.57
C VAL A 26 5.24 -0.09 14.44
N ASP A 27 5.26 1.17 14.84
CA ASP A 27 4.09 2.06 14.73
C ASP A 27 3.68 2.27 13.26
N ASP A 28 4.65 2.40 12.35
CA ASP A 28 4.41 2.47 10.91
C ASP A 28 3.71 1.21 10.37
N ALA A 29 4.20 0.02 10.73
CA ALA A 29 3.57 -1.25 10.37
C ALA A 29 2.13 -1.33 10.92
N GLU A 30 1.89 -0.88 12.15
CA GLU A 30 0.55 -0.82 12.73
C GLU A 30 -0.36 0.19 12.02
N LYS A 31 0.15 1.35 11.59
CA LYS A 31 -0.61 2.34 10.81
C LYS A 31 -1.00 1.78 9.44
N VAL A 32 -0.11 1.06 8.77
CA VAL A 32 -0.41 0.38 7.49
C VAL A 32 -1.47 -0.70 7.70
N GLN A 33 -1.32 -1.55 8.72
CA GLN A 33 -2.33 -2.56 9.08
C GLN A 33 -3.68 -1.92 9.39
N ARG A 34 -3.70 -0.80 10.11
CA ARG A 34 -4.90 -0.03 10.43
C ARG A 34 -5.55 0.54 9.18
N TRP A 35 -4.78 1.13 8.27
CA TRP A 35 -5.26 1.62 6.98
C TRP A 35 -5.89 0.51 6.13
N LEU A 36 -5.21 -0.63 5.96
CA LEU A 36 -5.76 -1.80 5.27
C LEU A 36 -7.11 -2.23 5.88
N ARG A 37 -7.17 -2.37 7.20
CA ARG A 37 -8.37 -2.87 7.90
C ARG A 37 -9.52 -1.85 7.93
N LYS A 38 -9.22 -0.58 8.20
CA LYS A 38 -10.23 0.45 8.49
C LYS A 38 -10.65 1.20 7.24
N ASP A 39 -9.73 1.49 6.34
CA ASP A 39 -9.98 2.36 5.20
C ASP A 39 -10.32 1.49 3.99
N LEU A 40 -9.51 0.44 3.72
CA LEU A 40 -9.77 -0.53 2.64
C LEU A 40 -10.69 -1.70 3.04
N LYS A 41 -11.14 -1.77 4.29
CA LYS A 41 -12.04 -2.82 4.81
C LYS A 41 -11.51 -4.25 4.63
N VAL A 42 -10.20 -4.42 4.63
CA VAL A 42 -9.56 -5.74 4.53
C VAL A 42 -9.84 -6.55 5.82
N PRO A 43 -10.34 -7.79 5.71
CA PRO A 43 -10.52 -8.69 6.85
C PRO A 43 -9.23 -8.94 7.62
N LYS A 44 -9.34 -9.07 8.95
CA LYS A 44 -8.17 -9.20 9.84
C LYS A 44 -7.33 -10.44 9.54
N ASP A 45 -7.98 -11.55 9.22
CA ASP A 45 -7.40 -12.84 8.86
C ASP A 45 -6.64 -12.82 7.52
N GLN A 46 -6.89 -11.83 6.67
CA GLN A 46 -6.13 -11.62 5.43
C GLN A 46 -4.83 -10.81 5.64
N ILE A 47 -4.59 -10.30 6.86
CA ILE A 47 -3.41 -9.49 7.20
C ILE A 47 -2.53 -10.25 8.22
N CYS A 48 -1.33 -10.64 7.80
CA CYS A 48 -0.29 -11.14 8.68
C CYS A 48 0.63 -9.98 9.09
N THR A 49 0.86 -9.79 10.38
CA THR A 49 1.74 -8.73 10.91
C THR A 49 2.85 -9.33 11.76
N LEU A 50 4.11 -8.99 11.46
CA LEU A 50 5.30 -9.44 12.20
C LEU A 50 6.04 -8.21 12.75
N LEU A 51 6.19 -8.15 14.07
CA LEU A 51 6.78 -7.00 14.77
C LEU A 51 7.97 -7.43 15.63
N ASP A 52 9.04 -6.64 15.61
CA ASP A 52 10.26 -6.84 16.42
C ASP A 52 10.69 -8.32 16.46
N LYS A 53 10.71 -8.93 17.66
CA LYS A 53 11.15 -10.31 17.91
C LYS A 53 10.41 -11.38 17.10
N HIS A 54 9.24 -11.06 16.56
CA HIS A 54 8.48 -11.96 15.71
C HIS A 54 8.89 -11.88 14.24
N ALA A 55 9.54 -10.80 13.82
CA ALA A 55 10.07 -10.60 12.48
C ALA A 55 11.50 -11.17 12.32
N THR A 56 11.72 -12.38 12.83
CA THR A 56 12.93 -13.16 12.47
C THR A 56 12.89 -13.54 11.00
N LYS A 57 14.06 -13.78 10.41
CA LYS A 57 14.14 -14.24 9.00
C LYS A 57 13.26 -15.46 8.76
N GLU A 58 13.42 -16.48 9.61
CA GLU A 58 12.64 -17.72 9.55
C GLU A 58 11.12 -17.46 9.60
N ASN A 59 10.67 -16.58 10.51
CA ASN A 59 9.25 -16.27 10.62
C ASN A 59 8.72 -15.49 9.41
N ILE A 60 9.51 -14.57 8.85
CA ILE A 60 9.12 -13.84 7.64
C ILE A 60 8.95 -14.82 6.49
N GLU A 61 9.95 -15.67 6.25
CA GLU A 61 9.95 -16.70 5.20
C GLU A 61 8.81 -17.72 5.37
N LYS A 62 8.62 -18.23 6.58
CA LYS A 62 7.54 -19.18 6.92
C LYS A 62 6.16 -18.56 6.70
N ASN A 63 5.95 -17.32 7.13
CA ASN A 63 4.66 -16.65 6.93
C ASN A 63 4.46 -16.21 5.49
N PHE A 64 5.52 -15.86 4.75
CA PHE A 64 5.44 -15.63 3.32
C PHE A 64 4.87 -16.85 2.59
N LEU A 65 5.43 -18.04 2.83
CA LEU A 65 4.91 -19.29 2.26
C LEU A 65 3.48 -19.58 2.73
N ARG A 66 3.26 -19.65 4.04
CA ARG A 66 1.99 -20.09 4.60
C ARG A 66 0.84 -19.11 4.32
N HIS A 67 1.09 -17.81 4.48
CA HIS A 67 0.05 -16.77 4.41
C HIS A 67 -0.21 -16.27 3.00
N LEU A 68 0.80 -16.32 2.11
CA LEU A 68 0.68 -15.80 0.75
C LEU A 68 0.74 -16.92 -0.31
N VAL A 69 1.84 -17.68 -0.38
CA VAL A 69 2.04 -18.64 -1.48
C VAL A 69 1.07 -19.83 -1.40
N HIS A 70 0.99 -20.49 -0.25
CA HIS A 70 0.18 -21.69 -0.03
C HIS A 70 -1.24 -21.41 0.47
N ASN A 71 -1.62 -20.14 0.58
CA ASN A 71 -2.95 -19.77 1.07
C ASN A 71 -3.99 -19.99 -0.03
N GLU A 72 -4.83 -21.00 0.12
CA GLU A 72 -5.88 -21.38 -0.83
C GLU A 72 -6.98 -20.31 -0.97
N ASN A 73 -7.12 -19.42 0.02
CA ASN A 73 -8.07 -18.32 -0.06
C ASN A 73 -7.64 -17.23 -1.05
N ILE A 74 -6.37 -17.22 -1.49
CA ILE A 74 -5.85 -16.25 -2.47
C ILE A 74 -6.00 -16.84 -3.87
N GLN A 75 -6.78 -16.17 -4.69
CA GLN A 75 -7.00 -16.49 -6.09
C GLN A 75 -6.10 -15.64 -6.98
N ARG A 76 -5.89 -16.10 -8.21
CA ARG A 76 -5.12 -15.34 -9.20
C ARG A 76 -5.81 -14.00 -9.48
N GLY A 77 -5.07 -12.90 -9.35
CA GLY A 77 -5.57 -11.53 -9.56
C GLY A 77 -5.98 -10.80 -8.29
N ASP A 78 -6.13 -11.50 -7.16
CA ASP A 78 -6.29 -10.86 -5.85
C ASP A 78 -5.08 -9.95 -5.56
N ALA A 79 -5.32 -8.86 -4.84
CA ALA A 79 -4.25 -7.93 -4.50
C ALA A 79 -3.43 -8.45 -3.31
N ILE A 80 -2.10 -8.43 -3.45
CA ILE A 80 -1.17 -8.79 -2.38
C ILE A 80 -0.30 -7.59 -2.03
N VAL A 81 -0.21 -7.28 -0.73
CA VAL A 81 0.61 -6.18 -0.20
C VAL A 81 1.70 -6.73 0.71
N ILE A 82 2.95 -6.44 0.39
CA ILE A 82 4.09 -6.74 1.26
C ILE A 82 4.67 -5.41 1.70
N TYR A 83 4.61 -5.14 3.00
CA TYR A 83 5.13 -3.92 3.60
C TYR A 83 6.29 -4.24 4.53
N PHE A 84 7.37 -3.48 4.44
CA PHE A 84 8.51 -3.59 5.35
C PHE A 84 8.97 -2.20 5.80
N ALA A 85 9.09 -2.03 7.12
CA ALA A 85 9.80 -0.92 7.76
C ALA A 85 10.87 -1.46 8.72
N GLY A 86 12.09 -0.98 8.56
CA GLY A 86 13.24 -1.41 9.35
C GLY A 86 14.57 -1.08 8.65
N HIS A 87 15.66 -1.56 9.22
CA HIS A 87 16.99 -1.38 8.64
C HIS A 87 17.15 -2.13 7.33
N GLY A 88 17.77 -1.44 6.37
CA GLY A 88 18.46 -2.07 5.26
C GLY A 88 19.95 -2.13 5.53
N SER A 89 20.67 -2.97 4.81
CA SER A 89 22.13 -3.00 4.82
C SER A 89 22.67 -3.39 3.45
N THR A 90 23.99 -3.33 3.31
CA THR A 90 24.74 -3.84 2.15
C THR A 90 25.80 -4.80 2.67
N VAL A 91 25.77 -6.04 2.21
CA VAL A 91 26.66 -7.12 2.64
C VAL A 91 27.57 -7.50 1.46
N PRO A 92 28.85 -7.85 1.69
CA PRO A 92 29.71 -8.36 0.63
C PRO A 92 29.05 -9.51 -0.12
N ALA A 93 28.92 -9.36 -1.44
CA ALA A 93 28.37 -10.42 -2.26
C ALA A 93 29.45 -11.47 -2.54
N PRO A 94 29.13 -12.76 -2.42
CA PRO A 94 29.94 -13.87 -2.91
C PRO A 94 30.44 -13.70 -4.33
N ASP A 95 31.57 -14.35 -4.60
CA ASP A 95 32.18 -14.38 -5.93
C ASP A 95 31.21 -14.88 -6.99
N GLY A 96 31.20 -14.20 -8.13
CA GLY A 96 30.34 -14.54 -9.28
C GLY A 96 28.88 -14.12 -9.14
N TRP A 97 28.46 -13.50 -8.04
CA TRP A 97 27.09 -13.00 -7.89
C TRP A 97 26.78 -11.87 -8.87
N PHE A 98 27.74 -10.97 -9.10
CA PHE A 98 27.61 -9.90 -10.09
C PHE A 98 28.48 -10.15 -11.32
N HIS A 99 28.03 -9.66 -12.48
CA HIS A 99 28.84 -9.65 -13.69
C HIS A 99 30.13 -8.83 -13.49
N LYS A 100 31.25 -9.28 -14.08
CA LYS A 100 32.51 -8.51 -14.12
C LYS A 100 32.24 -7.11 -14.68
N GLY A 101 32.51 -6.08 -13.87
CA GLY A 101 32.22 -4.66 -14.19
C GLY A 101 31.04 -4.05 -13.43
N SER A 102 30.31 -4.82 -12.61
CA SER A 102 29.33 -4.28 -11.65
C SER A 102 30.01 -3.49 -10.54
N VAL A 103 29.42 -2.35 -10.17
CA VAL A 103 30.11 -1.26 -9.43
C VAL A 103 30.21 -1.49 -7.92
N SER A 104 29.34 -2.29 -7.29
CA SER A 104 29.30 -2.32 -5.82
C SER A 104 29.96 -3.54 -5.16
N GLY A 105 29.95 -4.73 -5.77
CA GLY A 105 30.36 -5.97 -5.08
C GLY A 105 29.56 -6.27 -3.78
N MET A 106 28.48 -5.54 -3.55
CA MET A 106 27.68 -5.58 -2.33
C MET A 106 26.22 -5.91 -2.67
N ALA A 107 25.65 -6.88 -1.96
CA ALA A 107 24.24 -7.25 -2.05
C ALA A 107 23.43 -6.46 -1.02
N GLU A 108 22.25 -5.98 -1.43
CA GLU A 108 21.33 -5.29 -0.53
C GLU A 108 20.50 -6.28 0.27
N VAL A 109 20.28 -6.00 1.55
CA VAL A 109 19.52 -6.88 2.44
C VAL A 109 18.53 -6.09 3.30
N LEU A 110 17.32 -6.64 3.45
CA LEU A 110 16.37 -6.24 4.49
C LEU A 110 16.80 -6.92 5.80
N CYS A 111 17.10 -6.12 6.82
CA CYS A 111 17.55 -6.65 8.11
C CYS A 111 16.35 -7.20 8.88
N SER A 112 16.31 -8.51 9.12
CA SER A 112 15.37 -9.13 10.05
C SER A 112 15.76 -8.85 11.50
N TYR A 113 14.89 -9.18 12.46
CA TYR A 113 15.15 -9.02 13.90
C TYR A 113 16.48 -9.61 14.34
N ASP A 114 16.85 -10.74 13.76
CA ASP A 114 18.03 -11.54 14.06
C ASP A 114 19.24 -11.29 13.12
N PHE A 115 19.19 -10.20 12.34
CA PHE A 115 20.31 -9.74 11.51
C PHE A 115 21.60 -9.56 12.31
N GLY A 116 22.73 -10.05 11.77
CA GLY A 116 24.05 -9.97 12.42
C GLY A 116 24.23 -10.92 13.62
N GLN A 117 23.25 -11.78 13.91
CA GLN A 117 23.39 -12.85 14.90
C GLN A 117 23.09 -14.24 14.31
N ARG A 118 22.08 -14.35 13.45
CA ARG A 118 21.68 -15.62 12.80
C ARG A 118 21.67 -15.52 11.27
N GLY A 119 22.44 -14.59 10.72
CA GLY A 119 22.67 -14.44 9.28
C GLY A 119 22.37 -13.04 8.73
N ALA A 120 22.29 -12.96 7.40
CA ALA A 120 22.29 -11.71 6.63
C ALA A 120 20.91 -11.07 6.37
N GLY A 121 19.84 -11.52 7.03
CA GLY A 121 18.48 -11.05 6.72
C GLY A 121 17.98 -11.55 5.34
N ILE A 122 17.11 -10.80 4.68
CA ILE A 122 16.53 -11.16 3.38
C ILE A 122 17.21 -10.33 2.28
N SER A 123 18.00 -10.98 1.44
CA SER A 123 18.66 -10.32 0.32
C SER A 123 17.70 -9.93 -0.79
N ASP A 124 18.10 -8.97 -1.61
CA ASP A 124 17.48 -8.62 -2.88
C ASP A 124 17.18 -9.85 -3.75
N ARG A 125 18.15 -10.76 -3.88
CA ARG A 125 18.00 -12.01 -4.64
C ARG A 125 16.98 -12.95 -4.02
N SER A 126 17.01 -13.11 -2.69
CA SER A 126 16.02 -13.92 -1.98
C SER A 126 14.63 -13.34 -2.15
N LEU A 127 14.44 -12.03 -1.93
CA LEU A 127 13.14 -11.39 -2.07
C LEU A 127 12.63 -11.47 -3.52
N GLN A 128 13.50 -11.26 -4.51
CA GLN A 128 13.12 -11.40 -5.91
C GLN A 128 12.59 -12.81 -6.21
N SER A 129 13.34 -13.84 -5.82
CA SER A 129 12.94 -15.24 -6.04
C SER A 129 11.64 -15.58 -5.30
N MET A 130 11.48 -15.10 -4.06
CA MET A 130 10.23 -15.20 -3.30
C MET A 130 9.06 -14.56 -4.07
N LEU A 131 9.22 -13.35 -4.58
CA LEU A 131 8.17 -12.62 -5.31
C LEU A 131 7.84 -13.25 -6.67
N GLU A 132 8.83 -13.82 -7.36
CA GLU A 132 8.62 -14.60 -8.58
C GLU A 132 7.78 -15.85 -8.30
N GLU A 133 8.12 -16.61 -7.26
CA GLU A 133 7.37 -17.79 -6.83
C GLU A 133 5.92 -17.41 -6.45
N LEU A 134 5.75 -16.32 -5.70
CA LEU A 134 4.42 -15.82 -5.35
C LEU A 134 3.64 -15.37 -6.58
N SER A 135 4.28 -14.72 -7.54
CA SER A 135 3.62 -14.27 -8.77
C SER A 135 3.20 -15.44 -9.67
N GLN A 136 4.04 -16.48 -9.75
CA GLN A 136 3.68 -17.72 -10.42
C GLN A 136 2.47 -18.38 -9.76
N ALA A 137 2.40 -18.38 -8.43
CA ALA A 137 1.28 -18.96 -7.69
C ALA A 137 -0.01 -18.12 -7.77
N LYS A 138 0.08 -16.79 -7.62
CA LYS A 138 -1.07 -15.90 -7.33
C LYS A 138 -1.28 -14.76 -8.33
N GLY A 139 -0.45 -14.63 -9.36
CA GLY A 139 -0.50 -13.52 -10.30
C GLY A 139 0.32 -12.31 -9.86
N ASP A 140 0.33 -11.27 -10.67
CA ASP A 140 1.28 -10.15 -10.56
C ASP A 140 0.70 -8.90 -9.88
N ASN A 141 -0.49 -8.99 -9.27
CA ASN A 141 -1.09 -7.92 -8.47
C ASN A 141 -0.45 -7.81 -7.07
N ILE A 142 0.89 -7.79 -7.06
CA ILE A 142 1.74 -7.75 -5.88
C ILE A 142 2.33 -6.34 -5.77
N ALA A 143 2.07 -5.69 -4.65
CA ALA A 143 2.65 -4.41 -4.27
C ALA A 143 3.63 -4.60 -3.12
N VAL A 144 4.90 -4.24 -3.35
CA VAL A 144 5.95 -4.25 -2.34
C VAL A 144 6.23 -2.82 -1.94
N ILE A 145 6.17 -2.52 -0.65
CA ILE A 145 6.32 -1.18 -0.10
C ILE A 145 7.43 -1.23 0.93
N LEU A 146 8.57 -0.62 0.62
CA LEU A 146 9.79 -0.68 1.41
C LEU A 146 10.11 0.70 2.00
N ASP A 147 9.94 0.86 3.31
CA ASP A 147 10.37 2.03 4.06
C ASP A 147 11.70 1.79 4.78
N THR A 148 12.76 1.73 3.97
CA THR A 148 14.13 1.34 4.33
C THR A 148 15.14 1.89 3.32
N CYS A 149 16.44 1.87 3.63
CA CYS A 149 17.52 2.24 2.72
C CYS A 149 18.78 1.37 2.92
N PHE A 150 19.61 1.22 1.88
CA PHE A 150 20.65 0.17 1.84
C PHE A 150 22.10 0.66 1.76
N ALA A 151 22.34 1.81 1.14
CA ALA A 151 23.68 2.36 0.94
C ALA A 151 23.71 3.89 1.04
N PRO A 152 23.28 4.48 2.17
CA PRO A 152 23.27 5.92 2.30
C PRO A 152 24.68 6.51 2.27
N LEU A 153 24.87 7.62 1.56
CA LEU A 153 26.14 8.36 1.56
C LEU A 153 26.59 8.69 3.00
N GLN A 154 27.82 8.33 3.34
CA GLN A 154 28.39 8.49 4.69
C GLN A 154 29.05 9.86 4.85
N SER A 155 28.24 10.92 5.01
CA SER A 155 28.73 12.26 5.37
C SER A 155 28.73 12.47 6.88
N PRO A 156 29.50 13.43 7.44
CA PRO A 156 29.51 13.73 8.88
C PRO A 156 28.11 13.98 9.47
N VAL A 157 27.23 14.64 8.71
CA VAL A 157 25.83 14.90 9.11
C VAL A 157 25.04 13.59 9.24
N ASN A 158 25.27 12.66 8.31
CA ASN A 158 24.54 11.39 8.26
C ASN A 158 24.98 10.46 9.39
N ILE A 159 26.27 10.46 9.71
CA ILE A 159 26.82 9.70 10.84
C ILE A 159 26.21 10.18 12.16
N ARG A 160 26.09 11.50 12.35
CA ARG A 160 25.45 12.08 13.55
C ARG A 160 23.97 11.71 13.69
N LYS A 161 23.26 11.55 12.56
CA LYS A 161 21.83 11.21 12.51
C LYS A 161 21.54 9.73 12.24
N ARG A 162 22.54 8.85 12.35
CA ARG A 162 22.41 7.42 12.00
C ARG A 162 21.32 6.69 12.78
N ARG A 163 21.04 7.11 14.01
CA ARG A 163 20.00 6.52 14.87
C ARG A 163 18.59 6.61 14.28
N HIS A 164 18.31 7.65 13.48
CA HIS A 164 17.03 7.83 12.80
C HIS A 164 17.07 7.38 11.34
N THR A 165 18.20 6.85 10.87
CA THR A 165 18.34 6.36 9.49
C THR A 165 18.01 4.88 9.48
N ARG A 166 17.12 4.47 8.57
CA ARG A 166 16.70 3.07 8.40
C ARG A 166 17.75 2.25 7.63
N TRP A 167 18.99 2.34 8.09
CA TRP A 167 20.15 1.61 7.59
C TRP A 167 21.08 1.22 8.74
N THR A 168 21.76 0.08 8.63
CA THR A 168 22.81 -0.34 9.58
C THR A 168 24.00 -0.93 8.80
N PRO A 169 25.26 -0.78 9.25
CA PRO A 169 26.40 -1.44 8.63
C PRO A 169 26.26 -2.97 8.75
N PRO A 170 26.89 -3.74 7.83
CA PRO A 170 26.86 -5.21 7.85
C PRO A 170 27.80 -5.79 8.93
N ASP A 171 27.87 -5.17 10.10
CA ASP A 171 28.79 -5.58 11.16
C ASP A 171 28.52 -7.04 11.54
N LYS A 172 29.53 -7.90 11.41
CA LYS A 172 29.50 -9.35 11.69
C LYS A 172 28.72 -10.22 10.68
N VAL A 173 28.35 -9.69 9.52
CA VAL A 173 27.72 -10.47 8.44
C VAL A 173 28.69 -10.66 7.28
N THR A 174 28.88 -11.89 6.83
CA THR A 174 29.79 -12.22 5.73
C THR A 174 29.05 -12.66 4.46
N SER A 175 29.81 -12.87 3.38
CA SER A 175 29.33 -13.48 2.14
C SER A 175 28.77 -14.89 2.36
N GLU A 176 29.35 -15.66 3.29
CA GLU A 176 28.93 -17.02 3.60
C GLU A 176 27.58 -17.04 4.31
N ASP A 177 27.35 -16.11 5.25
CA ASP A 177 26.05 -15.93 5.91
C ASP A 177 24.94 -15.61 4.89
N LEU A 178 25.31 -14.81 3.90
CA LEU A 178 24.42 -14.43 2.82
C LEU A 178 24.06 -15.62 1.92
N LEU A 179 25.04 -16.48 1.56
CA LEU A 179 24.81 -17.72 0.82
C LEU A 179 23.98 -18.75 1.59
N ALA A 180 24.35 -19.00 2.84
CA ALA A 180 23.66 -19.95 3.71
C ALA A 180 22.19 -19.55 3.91
N GLY A 181 21.94 -18.24 3.95
CA GLY A 181 20.62 -17.67 4.07
C GLY A 181 19.85 -17.48 2.75
N LEU A 182 20.34 -17.93 1.60
CA LEU A 182 19.59 -17.73 0.36
C LEU A 182 18.25 -18.48 0.37
N TRP A 183 17.22 -17.83 -0.18
CA TRP A 183 15.95 -18.48 -0.49
C TRP A 183 16.21 -19.72 -1.36
N PRO A 184 15.54 -20.87 -1.14
CA PRO A 184 15.86 -22.09 -1.86
C PRO A 184 15.86 -21.94 -3.40
N ALA A 185 14.85 -21.29 -3.97
CA ALA A 185 14.77 -21.06 -5.41
C ALA A 185 15.82 -20.05 -5.93
N ALA A 186 16.31 -19.14 -5.07
CA ALA A 186 17.34 -18.17 -5.43
C ALA A 186 18.71 -18.81 -5.71
N ARG A 187 18.97 -20.01 -5.14
CA ARG A 187 20.24 -20.73 -5.32
C ARG A 187 20.42 -21.26 -6.74
N THR A 188 19.32 -21.56 -7.44
CA THR A 188 19.34 -22.19 -8.77
C THR A 188 19.08 -21.21 -9.91
N GLN A 189 18.54 -20.03 -9.61
CA GLN A 189 18.20 -19.02 -10.61
C GLN A 189 19.40 -18.14 -10.95
N ALA A 190 19.59 -17.84 -12.24
CA ALA A 190 20.54 -16.83 -12.69
C ALA A 190 20.10 -15.45 -12.18
N TYR A 191 21.05 -14.68 -11.62
CA TYR A 191 20.74 -13.34 -11.13
C TYR A 191 20.47 -12.41 -12.33
N PRO A 192 19.31 -11.72 -12.38
CA PRO A 192 18.98 -10.89 -13.52
C PRO A 192 19.93 -9.70 -13.66
N ARG A 193 19.99 -9.13 -14.86
CA ARG A 193 20.79 -7.92 -15.12
C ARG A 193 20.22 -6.75 -14.32
N GLY A 194 20.90 -6.41 -13.23
CA GLY A 194 20.55 -5.33 -12.33
C GLY A 194 21.31 -5.47 -11.02
N VAL A 195 21.25 -4.46 -10.15
CA VAL A 195 21.92 -4.46 -8.85
C VAL A 195 20.91 -4.01 -7.80
N GLY A 196 20.70 -4.82 -6.77
CA GLY A 196 19.85 -4.45 -5.63
C GLY A 196 18.35 -4.54 -5.88
N PHE A 197 17.58 -3.90 -5.00
CA PHE A 197 16.11 -3.88 -5.04
C PHE A 197 15.53 -2.99 -6.16
N TYR A 198 16.36 -2.23 -6.89
CA TYR A 198 15.93 -1.10 -7.73
C TYR A 198 15.73 -1.46 -9.21
N THR A 199 15.25 -2.66 -9.49
CA THR A 199 15.01 -3.13 -10.86
C THR A 199 13.51 -3.20 -11.14
N ALA A 200 13.10 -2.74 -12.33
CA ALA A 200 11.72 -2.87 -12.75
C ALA A 200 11.41 -4.36 -13.02
N HIS A 201 10.34 -4.86 -12.41
CA HIS A 201 9.92 -6.25 -12.53
C HIS A 201 8.50 -6.36 -13.09
N SER A 202 8.21 -7.40 -13.87
CA SER A 202 6.84 -7.69 -14.32
C SER A 202 6.00 -8.32 -13.21
N ALA A 203 6.62 -9.16 -12.37
CA ALA A 203 5.92 -9.92 -11.33
C ALA A 203 5.32 -9.08 -10.19
N TYR A 204 5.83 -7.87 -9.92
CA TYR A 204 5.38 -7.02 -8.83
C TYR A 204 5.64 -5.54 -9.11
N THR A 205 5.00 -4.68 -8.30
CA THR A 205 5.22 -3.24 -8.25
C THR A 205 5.92 -2.89 -6.94
N LEU A 206 7.07 -2.23 -6.99
CA LEU A 206 7.83 -1.81 -5.80
C LEU A 206 7.76 -0.30 -5.61
N LEU A 207 7.36 0.14 -4.43
CA LEU A 207 7.56 1.50 -3.94
C LEU A 207 8.66 1.48 -2.88
N ALA A 208 9.78 2.12 -3.20
CA ALA A 208 10.91 2.29 -2.30
C ALA A 208 10.90 3.71 -1.71
N ALA A 209 11.17 3.83 -0.41
CA ALA A 209 11.17 5.11 0.31
C ALA A 209 12.23 6.11 -0.14
N CYS A 210 13.33 5.64 -0.75
CA CYS A 210 14.39 6.49 -1.27
C CYS A 210 15.06 5.90 -2.52
N SER A 211 15.86 6.72 -3.22
CA SER A 211 16.68 6.26 -4.35
C SER A 211 17.97 5.58 -3.88
N PRO A 212 18.70 4.85 -4.76
CA PRO A 212 20.05 4.38 -4.44
C PRO A 212 20.95 5.52 -3.94
N GLY A 213 21.72 5.29 -2.88
CA GLY A 213 22.59 6.31 -2.27
C GLY A 213 21.93 7.27 -1.27
N GLU A 214 20.59 7.31 -1.24
CA GLU A 214 19.82 8.17 -0.35
C GLU A 214 19.48 7.49 0.99
N LYS A 215 18.73 8.19 1.84
CA LYS A 215 18.27 7.70 3.14
C LYS A 215 16.76 7.64 3.19
N ALA A 216 16.28 6.59 3.83
CA ALA A 216 14.98 6.57 4.48
C ALA A 216 15.19 6.89 5.96
N VAL A 217 14.43 7.85 6.50
CA VAL A 217 14.59 8.31 7.88
C VAL A 217 13.27 8.33 8.65
N GLU A 218 13.40 8.16 9.96
CA GLU A 218 12.35 8.40 10.92
C GLU A 218 12.13 9.90 11.11
N GLY A 219 10.87 10.30 11.12
CA GLY A 219 10.39 11.63 11.48
C GLY A 219 9.61 11.58 12.80
N LYS A 220 9.04 12.72 13.17
CA LYS A 220 8.26 12.87 14.41
C LYS A 220 7.05 11.93 14.47
N ASP A 221 6.41 11.71 13.34
CA ASP A 221 5.14 10.98 13.24
C ASP A 221 5.30 9.61 12.55
N GLY A 222 6.50 9.04 12.53
CA GLY A 222 6.80 7.81 11.79
C GLY A 222 7.88 7.96 10.73
N GLY A 223 8.08 6.92 9.92
CA GLY A 223 8.91 6.99 8.73
C GLY A 223 8.36 8.02 7.75
N ARG A 224 9.22 8.92 7.25
CA ARG A 224 8.78 10.02 6.37
C ARG A 224 8.00 9.51 5.15
N PHE A 225 8.43 8.39 4.58
CA PHE A 225 7.75 7.80 3.44
C PHE A 225 6.41 7.17 3.84
N THR A 226 6.35 6.38 4.90
CA THR A 226 5.10 5.76 5.36
C THR A 226 4.04 6.81 5.71
N SER A 227 4.41 7.88 6.42
CA SER A 227 3.49 8.97 6.76
C SER A 227 2.95 9.64 5.50
N ALA A 228 3.83 10.04 4.57
CA ALA A 228 3.42 10.66 3.31
C ALA A 228 2.59 9.72 2.41
N PHE A 229 2.94 8.42 2.37
CA PHE A 229 2.18 7.40 1.64
C PHE A 229 0.76 7.29 2.19
N LEU A 230 0.60 7.15 3.50
CA LEU A 230 -0.72 6.96 4.13
C LEU A 230 -1.59 8.21 4.05
N GLU A 231 -1.01 9.40 4.20
CA GLU A 231 -1.70 10.66 4.00
C GLU A 231 -2.21 10.78 2.55
N THR A 232 -1.31 10.57 1.58
CA THR A 232 -1.67 10.63 0.16
C THR A 232 -2.70 9.58 -0.24
N ALA A 233 -2.59 8.37 0.29
CA ALA A 233 -3.53 7.28 0.04
C ALA A 233 -4.96 7.60 0.51
N ARG A 234 -5.11 8.40 1.58
CA ARG A 234 -6.43 8.83 2.09
C ARG A 234 -7.03 10.00 1.33
N GLU A 235 -6.21 10.78 0.65
CA GLU A 235 -6.66 11.95 -0.11
C GLU A 235 -6.86 11.64 -1.59
N THR A 236 -6.32 10.54 -2.08
CA THR A 236 -6.34 10.16 -3.50
C THR A 236 -7.47 9.16 -3.80
N PRO A 237 -8.21 9.32 -4.90
CA PRO A 237 -9.17 8.31 -5.37
C PRO A 237 -8.43 7.08 -5.92
N LEU A 238 -8.01 6.17 -5.04
CA LEU A 238 -7.13 5.03 -5.37
C LEU A 238 -7.74 4.02 -6.36
N HIS A 239 -9.07 3.98 -6.51
CA HIS A 239 -9.74 3.11 -7.49
C HIS A 239 -9.37 3.43 -8.95
N SER A 240 -8.92 4.66 -9.23
CA SER A 240 -8.53 5.10 -10.57
C SER A 240 -7.11 5.65 -10.63
N ALA A 241 -6.52 6.05 -9.51
CA ALA A 241 -5.13 6.49 -9.46
C ALA A 241 -4.16 5.33 -9.72
N SER A 242 -3.23 5.53 -10.64
CA SER A 242 -2.08 4.65 -10.84
C SER A 242 -1.02 4.82 -9.75
N TYR A 243 -0.10 3.86 -9.62
CA TYR A 243 1.07 3.99 -8.75
C TYR A 243 1.96 5.19 -9.12
N VAL A 244 2.07 5.51 -10.42
CA VAL A 244 2.82 6.69 -10.89
C VAL A 244 2.18 7.98 -10.40
N SER A 245 0.85 8.11 -10.52
CA SER A 245 0.15 9.28 -9.99
C SER A 245 0.21 9.34 -8.47
N LEU A 246 0.12 8.21 -7.77
CA LEU A 246 0.25 8.18 -6.32
C LEU A 246 1.63 8.69 -5.89
N LEU A 247 2.71 8.19 -6.50
CA LEU A 247 4.07 8.62 -6.21
C LEU A 247 4.27 10.13 -6.43
N ARG A 248 3.69 10.68 -7.50
CA ARG A 248 3.77 12.12 -7.81
C ARG A 248 3.19 12.99 -6.69
N HIS A 249 2.14 12.52 -6.01
CA HIS A 249 1.54 13.22 -4.88
C HIS A 249 2.29 12.97 -3.56
N ILE A 250 2.97 11.83 -3.41
CA ILE A 250 3.83 11.55 -2.25
C ILE A 250 5.08 12.43 -2.25
N GLN A 251 5.75 12.56 -3.39
CA GLN A 251 7.03 13.28 -3.51
C GLN A 251 7.06 14.68 -2.87
N PRO A 252 6.10 15.60 -3.11
CA PRO A 252 6.13 16.93 -2.51
C PRO A 252 5.88 16.93 -0.99
N LYS A 253 5.31 15.86 -0.43
CA LYS A 253 5.09 15.72 1.03
C LYS A 253 6.34 15.23 1.77
N ILE A 254 7.34 14.75 1.03
CA ILE A 254 8.60 14.31 1.62
C ILE A 254 9.61 15.45 1.57
N GLY A 255 10.11 15.81 2.74
CA GLY A 255 11.13 16.86 2.88
C GLY A 255 12.44 16.49 2.18
N GLU A 256 13.34 17.47 2.07
CA GLU A 256 14.63 17.31 1.40
C GLU A 256 15.46 16.12 1.93
N GLY A 257 16.21 15.49 1.02
CA GLY A 257 17.15 14.41 1.33
C GLY A 257 16.60 12.98 1.22
N GLN A 258 15.32 12.81 0.83
CA GLN A 258 14.70 11.51 0.59
C GLN A 258 13.76 11.60 -0.62
N ARG A 259 13.97 10.77 -1.65
CA ARG A 259 13.14 10.74 -2.86
C ARG A 259 12.62 9.34 -3.13
N PRO A 260 11.34 9.06 -2.85
CA PRO A 260 10.77 7.76 -3.14
C PRO A 260 10.75 7.47 -4.63
N ARG A 261 10.83 6.18 -4.94
CA ARG A 261 10.90 5.65 -6.29
C ARG A 261 9.89 4.52 -6.48
N LEU A 262 9.39 4.44 -7.70
CA LEU A 262 8.53 3.36 -8.18
C LEU A 262 9.34 2.53 -9.16
N PHE A 263 9.39 1.23 -8.92
CA PHE A 263 9.97 0.24 -9.83
C PHE A 263 8.85 -0.71 -10.24
N ALA A 264 8.43 -0.61 -11.49
CA ALA A 264 7.36 -1.41 -12.03
C ALA A 264 7.58 -1.60 -13.53
N GLY A 265 7.29 -2.80 -14.03
CA GLY A 265 7.22 -3.07 -15.47
C GLY A 265 5.91 -2.55 -16.08
N ALA A 266 5.28 -3.35 -16.94
CA ALA A 266 4.01 -3.01 -17.61
C ALA A 266 2.89 -2.59 -16.62
N ASN A 267 2.98 -3.04 -15.37
CA ASN A 267 2.02 -2.79 -14.30
C ASN A 267 2.04 -1.36 -13.71
N ALA A 268 2.99 -0.51 -14.10
CA ALA A 268 3.11 0.85 -13.53
C ALA A 268 1.87 1.74 -13.76
N LYS A 269 1.12 1.50 -14.86
CA LYS A 269 -0.03 2.31 -15.27
C LYS A 269 -1.37 1.82 -14.72
N ARG A 270 -1.43 0.62 -14.15
CA ARG A 270 -2.68 0.09 -13.59
C ARG A 270 -3.07 0.87 -12.32
N PRO A 271 -4.37 0.93 -11.96
CA PRO A 271 -4.79 1.50 -10.70
C PRO A 271 -4.11 0.83 -9.51
N VAL A 272 -4.03 1.52 -8.38
CA VAL A 272 -3.46 0.94 -7.15
C VAL A 272 -4.24 -0.33 -6.78
N PHE A 273 -3.50 -1.42 -6.57
CA PHE A 273 -4.01 -2.78 -6.37
C PHE A 273 -4.96 -3.30 -7.47
N ASP A 274 -4.81 -2.79 -8.70
CA ASP A 274 -5.69 -3.06 -9.84
C ASP A 274 -7.18 -2.78 -9.53
N ALA A 275 -7.39 -1.79 -8.66
CA ALA A 275 -8.68 -1.40 -8.12
C ALA A 275 -9.47 -2.49 -7.34
N VAL A 276 -8.91 -3.68 -7.13
CA VAL A 276 -9.54 -4.82 -6.44
C VAL A 276 -10.20 -4.48 -5.09
N PRO A 277 -9.61 -3.63 -4.22
CA PRO A 277 -10.25 -3.29 -2.95
C PRO A 277 -11.53 -2.46 -3.08
N PHE A 278 -11.71 -1.76 -4.21
CA PHE A 278 -12.69 -0.69 -4.34
C PHE A 278 -13.94 -1.20 -5.06
N LEU A 279 -14.88 -1.73 -4.28
CA LEU A 279 -16.14 -2.23 -4.80
C LEU A 279 -17.18 -1.09 -4.89
N PRO A 280 -18.06 -1.08 -5.91
CA PRO A 280 -19.18 -0.15 -5.98
C PRO A 280 -20.07 -0.22 -4.73
N ASP A 281 -20.43 0.95 -4.20
CA ASP A 281 -21.37 1.11 -3.10
C ASP A 281 -22.79 1.35 -3.63
N GLN A 282 -23.69 0.44 -3.27
CA GLN A 282 -25.12 0.52 -3.63
C GLN A 282 -25.88 1.61 -2.86
N ALA A 283 -25.26 2.24 -1.85
CA ALA A 283 -25.83 3.41 -1.17
C ALA A 283 -25.73 4.71 -1.98
N TYR A 284 -25.05 4.66 -3.13
CA TYR A 284 -24.89 5.78 -4.05
C TYR A 284 -25.73 5.55 -5.30
N PHE A 285 -26.42 6.59 -5.74
CA PHE A 285 -27.37 6.54 -6.84
C PHE A 285 -26.89 7.44 -7.97
N GLN A 286 -26.96 6.95 -9.20
CA GLN A 286 -26.53 7.73 -10.35
C GLN A 286 -27.38 8.98 -10.50
N THR A 287 -26.72 10.11 -10.78
CA THR A 287 -27.40 11.37 -11.09
C THR A 287 -27.43 11.60 -12.60
N GLY A 288 -28.53 12.12 -13.11
CA GLY A 288 -28.64 12.68 -14.45
C GLY A 288 -28.57 14.20 -14.43
N ILE A 289 -27.95 14.80 -15.43
CA ILE A 289 -27.90 16.24 -15.60
C ILE A 289 -29.12 16.67 -16.43
N VAL A 290 -29.73 17.77 -16.02
CA VAL A 290 -30.74 18.50 -16.80
C VAL A 290 -30.13 19.79 -17.35
N HIS A 291 -30.85 20.51 -18.21
CA HIS A 291 -30.34 21.74 -18.83
C HIS A 291 -29.85 22.80 -17.83
N ASP A 292 -30.42 22.82 -16.62
CA ASP A 292 -29.96 23.71 -15.55
C ASP A 292 -28.77 23.10 -14.78
N PRO A 293 -27.57 23.74 -14.78
CA PRO A 293 -26.39 23.25 -14.07
C PRO A 293 -26.52 23.22 -12.55
N LYS A 294 -27.60 23.79 -11.98
CA LYS A 294 -27.93 23.79 -10.56
C LYS A 294 -28.96 22.74 -10.18
N MET A 295 -29.49 22.00 -11.14
CA MET A 295 -30.49 20.97 -10.92
C MET A 295 -29.94 19.59 -11.32
N LEU A 296 -30.24 18.59 -10.50
CA LEU A 296 -29.88 17.19 -10.76
C LEU A 296 -31.12 16.31 -10.70
N ARG A 297 -31.20 15.37 -11.65
CA ARG A 297 -32.10 14.23 -11.55
C ARG A 297 -31.42 13.15 -10.72
N ILE A 298 -32.09 12.65 -9.69
CA ILE A 298 -31.57 11.59 -8.81
C ILE A 298 -32.40 10.34 -9.03
N GLY A 299 -31.76 9.18 -9.18
CA GLY A 299 -32.41 7.87 -9.36
C GLY A 299 -33.14 7.32 -8.12
N LEU A 300 -33.67 8.19 -7.26
CA LEU A 300 -34.46 7.85 -6.08
C LEU A 300 -35.71 8.72 -6.01
N GLY A 301 -36.82 8.17 -5.55
CA GLY A 301 -38.14 8.81 -5.58
C GLY A 301 -39.04 8.35 -4.43
N ALA A 302 -40.32 8.64 -4.52
CA ALA A 302 -41.30 8.41 -3.46
C ALA A 302 -41.35 6.96 -2.97
N VAL A 303 -41.23 5.97 -3.87
CA VAL A 303 -41.25 4.53 -3.49
C VAL A 303 -40.06 4.12 -2.64
N HIS A 304 -38.98 4.90 -2.71
CA HIS A 304 -37.78 4.71 -1.90
C HIS A 304 -37.84 5.53 -0.59
N GLY A 305 -38.94 6.24 -0.34
CA GLY A 305 -39.14 7.09 0.83
C GLY A 305 -38.64 8.52 0.66
N VAL A 306 -38.20 8.94 -0.54
CA VAL A 306 -37.77 10.33 -0.77
C VAL A 306 -38.99 11.26 -0.71
N VAL A 307 -38.86 12.36 0.02
CA VAL A 307 -39.85 13.44 0.08
C VAL A 307 -39.18 14.78 -0.23
N GLU A 308 -39.98 15.80 -0.57
CA GLU A 308 -39.48 17.17 -0.74
C GLU A 308 -38.68 17.61 0.50
N GLY A 309 -37.55 18.30 0.29
CA GLY A 309 -36.60 18.69 1.32
C GLY A 309 -35.64 17.60 1.80
N THR A 310 -35.72 16.37 1.29
CA THR A 310 -34.68 15.35 1.50
C THR A 310 -33.35 15.85 0.96
N GLU A 311 -32.27 15.70 1.71
CA GLU A 311 -30.95 16.18 1.33
C GLU A 311 -30.05 15.04 0.87
N PHE A 312 -29.36 15.26 -0.25
CA PHE A 312 -28.31 14.38 -0.75
C PHE A 312 -26.97 15.08 -0.76
N SER A 313 -25.91 14.32 -0.51
CA SER A 313 -24.55 14.70 -0.92
C SER A 313 -24.26 14.13 -2.30
N VAL A 314 -23.60 14.93 -3.14
CA VAL A 314 -23.18 14.55 -4.50
C VAL A 314 -21.69 14.26 -4.47
N HIS A 315 -21.26 13.23 -5.18
CA HIS A 315 -19.92 12.67 -5.16
C HIS A 315 -19.45 12.31 -6.57
N ALA A 316 -18.13 12.24 -6.77
CA ALA A 316 -17.53 11.97 -8.06
C ALA A 316 -17.65 10.49 -8.50
N HIS A 317 -17.71 9.56 -7.55
CA HIS A 317 -17.83 8.12 -7.80
C HIS A 317 -18.63 7.41 -6.69
N ASN A 318 -18.80 6.09 -6.79
CA ASN A 318 -19.46 5.26 -5.77
C ASN A 318 -18.57 4.16 -5.17
N TYR A 319 -17.28 4.10 -5.49
CA TYR A 319 -16.41 3.07 -4.95
C TYR A 319 -16.09 3.23 -3.45
N ARG A 320 -16.30 2.15 -2.67
CA ARG A 320 -15.97 2.07 -1.24
C ARG A 320 -14.46 2.08 -1.01
N GLY A 321 -14.02 2.67 0.11
CA GLY A 321 -12.61 2.66 0.54
C GLY A 321 -11.67 3.56 -0.28
N SER A 322 -12.18 4.21 -1.33
CA SER A 322 -11.48 5.24 -2.10
C SER A 322 -11.90 6.63 -1.59
N CYS A 323 -10.98 7.60 -1.57
CA CYS A 323 -11.28 8.98 -1.21
C CYS A 323 -12.39 9.55 -2.10
N ASN A 324 -13.48 10.04 -1.50
CA ASN A 324 -14.67 10.49 -2.22
C ASN A 324 -15.42 11.61 -1.47
N PRO A 325 -14.80 12.78 -1.24
CA PRO A 325 -15.46 13.89 -0.56
C PRO A 325 -16.71 14.36 -1.32
N PRO A 326 -17.72 14.90 -0.62
CA PRO A 326 -18.88 15.48 -1.29
C PRO A 326 -18.47 16.72 -2.09
N ILE A 327 -18.89 16.78 -3.35
CA ILE A 327 -18.66 17.90 -4.26
C ILE A 327 -19.80 18.92 -4.24
N ALA A 328 -21.01 18.51 -3.83
CA ALA A 328 -22.15 19.39 -3.66
C ALA A 328 -23.17 18.78 -2.68
N HIS A 329 -24.14 19.60 -2.27
CA HIS A 329 -25.34 19.17 -1.55
C HIS A 329 -26.58 19.63 -2.30
N VAL A 330 -27.54 18.74 -2.48
CA VAL A 330 -28.80 19.04 -3.15
C VAL A 330 -29.98 18.78 -2.23
N SER A 331 -30.97 19.66 -2.30
CA SER A 331 -32.24 19.51 -1.62
C SER A 331 -33.31 19.15 -2.64
N VAL A 332 -34.07 18.09 -2.38
CA VAL A 332 -35.13 17.64 -3.27
C VAL A 332 -36.25 18.68 -3.36
N THR A 333 -36.61 19.07 -4.56
CA THR A 333 -37.68 20.04 -4.87
C THR A 333 -38.89 19.38 -5.49
N GLU A 334 -38.70 18.31 -6.26
CA GLU A 334 -39.79 17.55 -6.89
C GLU A 334 -39.54 16.05 -6.76
N VAL A 335 -40.61 15.30 -6.50
CA VAL A 335 -40.53 13.85 -6.28
C VAL A 335 -41.46 13.12 -7.24
N TYR A 336 -40.90 12.15 -7.95
CA TYR A 336 -41.60 11.20 -8.80
C TYR A 336 -41.54 9.80 -8.17
N PRO A 337 -42.26 8.79 -8.68
CA PRO A 337 -42.30 7.47 -8.07
C PRO A 337 -40.90 6.87 -7.86
N THR A 338 -40.06 6.86 -8.90
CA THR A 338 -38.74 6.19 -8.89
C THR A 338 -37.54 7.14 -8.95
N TRP A 339 -37.77 8.44 -9.12
CA TRP A 339 -36.72 9.45 -9.25
C TRP A 339 -37.18 10.81 -8.69
N SER A 340 -36.27 11.77 -8.54
CA SER A 340 -36.56 13.10 -7.99
C SER A 340 -35.68 14.17 -8.64
N PHE A 341 -36.09 15.43 -8.57
CA PHE A 341 -35.22 16.57 -8.84
C PHE A 341 -34.70 17.17 -7.54
N GLY A 342 -33.41 17.50 -7.54
CA GLY A 342 -32.76 18.23 -6.45
C GLY A 342 -32.08 19.48 -6.97
N TYR A 343 -32.13 20.54 -6.17
CA TYR A 343 -31.51 21.83 -6.47
C TYR A 343 -30.30 22.08 -5.56
N THR A 344 -29.28 22.76 -6.10
CA THR A 344 -28.07 23.20 -5.38
C THR A 344 -27.72 24.64 -5.72
N ASN A 345 -27.12 25.35 -4.77
CA ASN A 345 -26.62 26.71 -4.98
C ASN A 345 -25.31 26.75 -5.77
N GLN A 346 -24.62 25.61 -5.91
CA GLN A 346 -23.36 25.46 -6.64
C GLN A 346 -23.58 24.68 -7.92
N SER A 347 -22.90 25.07 -9.00
CA SER A 347 -22.91 24.30 -10.24
C SER A 347 -22.26 22.93 -10.02
N VAL A 348 -22.91 21.87 -10.49
CA VAL A 348 -22.37 20.51 -10.40
C VAL A 348 -21.62 20.22 -11.70
N PRO A 349 -20.45 19.54 -11.66
CA PRO A 349 -19.75 19.12 -12.86
C PRO A 349 -20.66 18.34 -13.81
N SER A 350 -20.48 18.53 -15.12
CA SER A 350 -21.26 17.86 -16.18
C SER A 350 -20.96 16.35 -16.33
N ALA A 351 -20.21 15.76 -15.39
CA ALA A 351 -19.86 14.34 -15.38
C ALA A 351 -20.94 13.49 -14.68
N CYS A 352 -20.92 12.18 -14.93
CA CYS A 352 -21.74 11.20 -14.21
C CYS A 352 -21.40 11.19 -12.71
N CYS A 353 -22.11 12.00 -11.93
CA CYS A 353 -21.98 12.06 -10.48
C CYS A 353 -22.88 11.03 -9.79
N TRP A 354 -22.68 10.91 -8.47
CA TRP A 354 -23.38 9.96 -7.61
C TRP A 354 -23.95 10.67 -6.40
N ALA A 355 -25.23 10.44 -6.08
CA ALA A 355 -25.91 11.00 -4.93
C ALA A 355 -26.00 9.97 -3.81
N GLN A 356 -25.73 10.39 -2.57
CA GLN A 356 -25.93 9.61 -1.36
C GLN A 356 -26.86 10.38 -0.43
N ILE A 357 -27.77 9.67 0.24
CA ILE A 357 -28.70 10.29 1.19
C ILE A 357 -27.91 10.82 2.39
N LYS A 358 -28.00 12.13 2.61
CA LYS A 358 -27.37 12.81 3.76
C LYS A 358 -28.37 12.97 4.89
N ARG A 359 -29.60 13.39 4.59
CA ARG A 359 -30.66 13.60 5.57
C ARG A 359 -32.03 13.34 4.98
N TRP A 360 -32.81 12.48 5.62
CA TRP A 360 -34.22 12.29 5.33
C TRP A 360 -35.05 13.48 5.86
N ASN A 361 -36.07 13.92 5.12
CA ASN A 361 -37.00 14.97 5.58
C ASN A 361 -38.37 14.42 6.01
N ASN A 362 -38.38 13.14 6.39
CA ASN A 362 -39.60 12.41 6.68
C ASN A 362 -39.92 12.59 8.17
N ARG A 363 -41.09 13.14 8.51
CA ARG A 363 -41.54 13.33 9.91
C ARG A 363 -41.91 12.03 10.65
N ARG A 364 -41.70 10.85 10.05
CA ARG A 364 -41.98 9.55 10.68
C ARG A 364 -40.82 8.59 10.41
N GLY A 365 -40.19 8.12 11.48
CA GLY A 365 -39.12 7.13 11.41
C GLY A 365 -39.61 5.81 10.83
N PHE A 366 -39.30 5.54 9.57
CA PHE A 366 -39.42 4.21 9.01
C PHE A 366 -38.11 3.46 9.21
N CYS A 367 -38.17 2.40 10.02
CA CYS A 367 -37.09 1.47 10.23
C CYS A 367 -36.91 0.61 8.97
N PHE A 368 -35.80 0.77 8.25
CA PHE A 368 -35.47 -0.13 7.14
C PHE A 368 -35.11 -1.51 7.69
N GLN A 369 -36.02 -2.49 7.57
CA GLN A 369 -35.61 -3.90 7.50
C GLN A 369 -35.08 -4.16 6.09
N THR A 370 -33.77 -4.26 5.96
CA THR A 370 -33.14 -4.82 4.76
C THR A 370 -33.53 -6.29 4.67
N LYS A 371 -34.52 -6.61 3.83
CA LYS A 371 -34.71 -7.99 3.38
C LYS A 371 -33.48 -8.37 2.57
N LYS A 372 -32.64 -9.25 3.13
CA LYS A 372 -31.72 -10.07 2.34
C LYS A 372 -32.58 -10.81 1.31
N SER A 373 -32.38 -10.51 0.04
CA SER A 373 -32.93 -11.29 -1.06
C SER A 373 -32.34 -12.69 -1.00
N LEU A 374 -33.20 -13.68 -0.77
CA LEU A 374 -32.97 -15.07 -1.13
C LEU A 374 -33.09 -15.19 -2.66
N SER A 375 -31.99 -15.47 -3.34
CA SER A 375 -31.88 -16.41 -4.47
C SER A 375 -30.41 -16.64 -4.74
#